data_AF-A0AAW2JG33-F1
#
_entry.id   AF-A0AAW2JG33-F1
#
_cell.length_a   1.000
_cell.length_b   1.000
_cell.length_c   1.000
_cell.angle_alpha   90.00
_cell.angle_beta   90.00
_cell.angle_gamma   90.00
#
_symmetry.space_group_name_H-M   'P 1'
#
loop_
_entity.id
_entity.type
_entity.pdbx_description
1 polymer ?
#
loop_
_entity_poly.entity_id
_entity_poly.type
_entity_poly.pdbx_seq_one_letter_code
_entity_poly.pdbx_strand_id
1 'polypeptide(L)'
;MADCKPLIDKLDSRIAGWNHLNLTYAGRAQLIKSVLSSLHSYWASVFILPKGVIKILEAKMRKFLWQGSTGRGYAKVAWEQVCRPKEEGGLGFRNILVMNLSSYAQTPMEAYPK
;
A
#
# COMPACT_ATOMS: atom_id res chain seq x y z
N MET A 1 17.19 -13.39 1.07
CA MET A 1 15.85 -12.80 1.28
C MET A 1 16.01 -11.30 1.15
N ALA A 2 15.39 -10.65 0.18
CA ALA A 2 15.50 -9.18 0.06
C ALA A 2 14.87 -8.55 1.30
N ASP A 3 15.68 -7.90 2.15
CA ASP A 3 15.19 -7.19 3.33
C ASP A 3 14.33 -6.00 2.86
N CYS A 4 13.01 -6.16 2.88
CA CYS A 4 12.06 -5.06 2.64
C CYS A 4 11.81 -4.23 3.92
N LYS A 5 12.70 -4.29 4.91
CA LYS A 5 12.67 -3.41 6.10
C LYS A 5 12.72 -1.91 5.78
N PRO A 6 13.65 -1.39 4.94
CA PRO A 6 13.72 0.06 4.67
C PRO A 6 12.44 0.59 4.02
N LEU A 7 11.70 -0.29 3.36
CA LEU A 7 10.39 -0.07 2.78
C LEU A 7 9.32 0.24 3.81
N ILE A 8 9.23 -0.66 4.78
CA ILE A 8 8.25 -0.62 5.85
C ILE A 8 8.57 0.59 6.73
N ASP A 9 9.84 0.80 7.05
CA ASP A 9 10.33 1.94 7.83
C ASP A 9 10.00 3.29 7.17
N LYS A 10 10.23 3.40 5.86
CA LYS A 10 9.88 4.61 5.10
C LYS A 10 8.37 4.86 5.10
N LEU A 11 7.54 3.83 5.05
CA LEU A 11 6.10 3.98 5.18
C LEU A 11 5.71 4.42 6.61
N ASP A 12 6.29 3.81 7.64
CA ASP A 12 6.04 4.19 9.03
C ASP A 12 6.42 5.65 9.30
N SER A 13 7.58 6.09 8.83
CA SER A 13 8.05 7.48 8.96
C SER A 13 7.06 8.46 8.31
N ARG A 14 6.54 8.12 7.12
CA ARG A 14 5.51 8.94 6.45
C ARG A 14 4.21 8.98 7.25
N ILE A 15 3.72 7.83 7.70
CA ILE A 15 2.48 7.73 8.50
C ILE A 15 2.61 8.50 9.81
N ALA A 16 3.76 8.41 10.49
CA ALA A 16 4.05 9.16 11.71
C ALA A 16 3.96 10.66 11.45
N GLY A 17 4.64 11.16 10.41
CA GLY A 17 4.55 12.56 10.00
C GLY A 17 3.11 13.02 9.71
N TRP A 18 2.30 12.18 9.08
CA TRP A 18 0.90 12.51 8.76
C TRP A 18 -0.04 12.46 9.95
N ASN A 19 0.26 11.64 10.97
CA ASN A 19 -0.56 11.60 12.19
C ASN A 19 -0.53 12.94 12.94
N HIS A 20 0.52 13.75 12.80
CA HIS A 20 0.55 15.09 13.39
C HIS A 20 -0.38 16.11 12.68
N LEU A 21 -0.85 15.81 11.47
CA LEU A 21 -1.59 16.75 10.62
C LEU A 21 -3.12 16.73 10.83
N ASN A 22 -3.65 15.94 11.79
CA ASN A 22 -5.10 15.84 12.08
C ASN A 22 -6.00 15.77 10.84
N LEU A 23 -5.60 14.94 9.88
CA LEU A 23 -6.23 14.89 8.57
C LEU A 23 -7.64 14.31 8.62
N THR A 24 -8.51 14.85 7.75
CA THR A 24 -9.81 14.25 7.43
C THR A 24 -9.63 12.89 6.76
N TYR A 25 -10.69 12.07 6.78
CA TYR A 25 -10.70 10.77 6.11
C TYR A 25 -10.30 10.87 4.62
N ALA A 26 -10.84 11.86 3.90
CA ALA A 26 -10.50 12.12 2.51
C ALA A 26 -9.01 12.51 2.33
N GLY A 27 -8.46 13.33 3.24
CA GLY A 27 -7.05 13.69 3.22
C GLY A 27 -6.13 12.47 3.43
N ARG A 28 -6.48 11.59 4.36
CA ARG A 28 -5.74 10.33 4.60
C ARG A 28 -5.78 9.42 3.37
N ALA A 29 -6.95 9.29 2.74
CA ALA A 29 -7.11 8.50 1.53
C ALA A 29 -6.24 9.03 0.37
N GLN A 30 -6.15 10.36 0.22
CA GLN A 30 -5.33 10.98 -0.81
C GLN A 30 -3.83 10.75 -0.58
N LEU A 31 -3.37 10.82 0.67
CA LEU A 31 -1.96 10.52 1.01
C LEU A 31 -1.60 9.06 0.77
N ILE A 32 -2.50 8.13 1.13
CA ILE A 32 -2.34 6.71 0.80
C ILE A 32 -2.24 6.53 -0.71
N LYS A 33 -3.12 7.16 -1.49
CA LYS A 33 -3.07 7.10 -2.95
C LYS A 33 -1.73 7.62 -3.52
N SER A 34 -1.23 8.73 -2.98
CA SER A 34 0.07 9.29 -3.35
C SER A 34 1.21 8.30 -3.06
N VAL A 35 1.25 7.74 -1.85
CA VAL A 35 2.28 6.76 -1.48
C VAL A 35 2.18 5.47 -2.28
N LEU A 36 0.96 4.98 -2.58
CA LEU A 36 0.78 3.82 -3.46
C LEU A 36 1.34 4.06 -4.85
N SER A 37 1.12 5.24 -5.43
CA SER A 37 1.72 5.62 -6.72
C SER A 37 3.24 5.68 -6.64
N SER A 38 3.81 6.32 -5.61
CA SER A 38 5.26 6.39 -5.42
C SER A 38 5.89 5.02 -5.17
N LEU A 39 5.22 4.16 -4.40
CA LEU A 39 5.62 2.78 -4.19
C LEU A 39 5.65 2.07 -5.54
N HIS A 40 4.54 2.10 -6.29
CA HIS A 40 4.46 1.41 -7.57
C HIS A 40 5.59 1.81 -8.51
N SER A 41 5.83 3.12 -8.70
CA SER A 41 6.90 3.60 -9.56
C SER A 41 8.30 3.18 -9.09
N TYR A 42 8.54 3.12 -7.78
CA TYR A 42 9.85 2.72 -7.25
C TYR A 42 10.05 1.19 -7.29
N TRP A 43 9.04 0.40 -6.92
CA TRP A 43 9.15 -1.06 -6.85
C TRP A 43 9.07 -1.74 -8.21
N ALA A 44 8.23 -1.25 -9.11
CA ALA A 44 8.13 -1.80 -10.46
C ALA A 44 9.48 -1.73 -11.21
N SER A 45 10.34 -0.77 -10.86
CA SER A 45 11.68 -0.64 -11.44
C SER A 45 12.76 -1.41 -10.69
N VAL A 46 12.54 -1.81 -9.44
CA VAL A 46 13.62 -2.26 -8.54
C VAL A 46 13.52 -3.75 -8.20
N PHE A 47 12.37 -4.26 -7.71
CA PHE A 47 12.19 -5.70 -7.42
C PHE A 47 10.72 -6.10 -7.28
N ILE A 48 10.44 -7.39 -7.52
CA ILE A 48 9.17 -8.04 -7.19
C ILE A 48 9.02 -8.15 -5.66
N LEU A 49 7.90 -7.67 -5.11
CA LEU A 49 7.66 -7.70 -3.68
C LEU A 49 7.07 -9.05 -3.24
N PRO A 50 7.61 -9.68 -2.18
CA PRO A 50 6.99 -10.87 -1.61
C PRO A 50 5.63 -10.52 -0.98
N LYS A 51 4.65 -11.40 -1.16
CA LYS A 51 3.26 -11.20 -0.68
C LYS A 51 3.17 -10.83 0.81
N GLY A 52 4.10 -11.32 1.64
CA GLY A 52 4.17 -10.98 3.07
C GLY A 52 4.42 -9.50 3.32
N VAL A 53 5.30 -8.87 2.55
CA VAL A 53 5.62 -7.44 2.67
C VAL A 53 4.43 -6.60 2.23
N ILE A 54 3.77 -7.00 1.15
CA ILE A 54 2.56 -6.34 0.66
C ILE A 54 1.49 -6.32 1.75
N LYS A 55 1.21 -7.46 2.40
CA LYS A 55 0.25 -7.54 3.52
C LYS A 55 0.60 -6.61 4.67
N ILE A 56 1.89 -6.47 5.01
CA ILE A 56 2.34 -5.57 6.09
C ILE A 56 2.06 -4.10 5.72
N LEU A 57 2.38 -3.71 4.49
CA LEU A 57 2.13 -2.36 3.98
C LEU A 57 0.64 -2.03 3.96
N GLU A 58 -0.18 -2.96 3.44
CA GLU A 58 -1.64 -2.82 3.41
C GLU A 58 -2.23 -2.69 4.83
N ALA A 59 -1.74 -3.49 5.79
CA ALA A 59 -2.18 -3.40 7.19
C ALA A 59 -1.87 -2.03 7.80
N LYS A 60 -0.68 -1.47 7.53
CA LYS A 60 -0.30 -0.13 8.01
C LYS A 60 -1.14 0.97 7.37
N MET A 61 -1.35 0.92 6.06
CA MET A 61 -2.20 1.90 5.35
C MET A 61 -3.66 1.81 5.82
N ARG A 62 -4.18 0.60 6.01
CA ARG A 62 -5.53 0.36 6.55
C ARG A 62 -5.69 0.93 7.96
N LYS A 63 -4.67 0.76 8.81
CA LYS A 63 -4.65 1.32 10.16
C LYS A 63 -4.67 2.86 10.10
N PHE A 64 -3.80 3.46 9.29
CA PHE A 64 -3.76 4.92 9.13
C PHE A 64 -5.06 5.49 8.58
N LEU A 65 -5.66 4.85 7.58
CA LEU A 65 -6.92 5.28 6.97
C LEU A 65 -8.05 5.38 8.00
N TRP A 66 -8.21 4.35 8.83
CA TRP A 66 -9.37 4.23 9.73
C TRP A 66 -9.15 4.77 11.14
N GLN A 67 -7.94 4.63 11.69
CA GLN A 67 -7.63 5.11 13.05
C GLN A 67 -7.01 6.50 13.03
N GLY A 68 -6.18 6.79 12.02
CA GLY A 68 -5.34 7.99 11.98
C GLY A 68 -4.65 8.29 13.30
N SER A 69 -4.61 9.58 13.66
CA SER A 69 -3.88 10.08 14.84
C SER A 69 -4.50 9.72 16.18
N THR A 70 -5.80 9.41 16.20
CA THR A 70 -6.53 9.16 17.46
C THR A 70 -6.40 7.73 17.95
N GLY A 71 -5.88 6.81 17.12
CA GLY A 71 -5.84 5.37 17.41
C GLY A 71 -7.24 4.72 17.54
N ARG A 72 -8.31 5.50 17.33
CA ARG A 72 -9.70 5.10 17.55
C ARG A 72 -10.38 4.88 16.21
N GLY A 73 -10.84 3.66 15.96
CA GLY A 73 -11.55 3.28 14.73
C GLY A 73 -11.24 1.85 14.29
N TYR A 74 -12.27 1.10 13.90
CA TYR A 74 -12.12 -0.23 13.32
C TYR A 74 -12.32 -0.18 11.81
N ALA A 75 -11.54 -0.97 11.10
CA ALA A 75 -11.63 -1.03 9.66
C ALA A 75 -12.89 -1.80 9.23
N LYS A 76 -13.95 -1.07 8.91
CA LYS A 76 -15.26 -1.64 8.54
C LYS A 76 -15.30 -2.31 7.16
N VAL A 77 -14.28 -2.06 6.34
CA VAL A 77 -14.21 -2.51 4.95
C VAL A 77 -12.90 -3.26 4.69
N ALA A 78 -12.98 -4.36 3.95
CA ALA A 78 -11.82 -5.13 3.51
C ALA A 78 -10.96 -4.30 2.55
N TRP A 79 -9.63 -4.44 2.62
CA TRP A 79 -8.73 -3.60 1.81
C TRP A 79 -8.94 -3.79 0.30
N GLU A 80 -9.27 -5.00 -0.14
CA GLU A 80 -9.65 -5.26 -1.54
C GLU A 80 -10.87 -4.46 -2.00
N GLN A 81 -11.87 -4.27 -1.13
CA GLN A 81 -13.04 -3.44 -1.43
C GLN A 81 -12.67 -1.96 -1.50
N VAL A 82 -11.71 -1.52 -0.67
CA VAL A 82 -11.15 -0.16 -0.74
C VAL A 82 -10.41 0.07 -2.06
N CYS A 83 -9.77 -0.97 -2.61
CA CYS A 83 -9.09 -0.90 -3.90
C CYS A 83 -10.01 -0.87 -5.13
N ARG A 84 -11.30 -1.20 -4.99
CA ARG A 84 -12.24 -1.14 -6.11
C ARG A 84 -12.39 0.30 -6.63
N PRO A 85 -12.70 0.49 -7.93
CA PRO A 85 -12.97 1.81 -8.48
C PRO A 85 -14.14 2.49 -7.74
N LYS A 86 -14.17 3.82 -7.80
CA LYS A 86 -15.20 4.62 -7.12
C LYS A 86 -16.61 4.30 -7.60
N GLU A 87 -16.74 3.93 -8.86
CA GLU A 87 -18.01 3.51 -9.49
C GLU A 87 -18.58 2.22 -8.86
N GLU A 88 -17.71 1.37 -8.30
CA GLU A 88 -18.08 0.14 -7.59
C GLU A 88 -18.15 0.33 -6.06
N GLY A 89 -18.13 1.58 -5.57
CA GLY A 89 -18.20 1.89 -4.14
C GLY A 89 -16.86 1.78 -3.40
N GLY A 90 -15.73 1.60 -4.09
CA GLY A 90 -14.39 1.62 -3.51
C GLY A 90 -13.76 3.02 -3.48
N LEU A 91 -12.49 3.11 -3.06
CA LEU A 91 -11.72 4.38 -3.06
C LEU A 91 -10.83 4.54 -4.30
N GLY A 92 -10.78 3.54 -5.18
CA GLY A 92 -9.92 3.54 -6.36
C GLY A 92 -8.43 3.45 -6.03
N PHE A 93 -8.08 2.81 -4.91
CA PHE A 93 -6.68 2.54 -4.58
C PHE A 93 -6.14 1.44 -5.48
N ARG A 94 -4.96 1.64 -6.07
CA ARG A 94 -4.33 0.57 -6.85
C ARG A 94 -3.96 -0.58 -5.92
N ASN A 95 -4.42 -1.78 -6.27
CA ASN A 95 -4.11 -3.00 -5.52
C ASN A 95 -2.64 -3.39 -5.74
N ILE A 96 -1.86 -3.45 -4.67
CA ILE A 96 -0.42 -3.71 -4.72
C ILE A 96 -0.13 -5.12 -5.25
N LEU A 97 -0.97 -6.11 -4.91
CA LEU A 97 -0.83 -7.47 -5.43
C LEU A 97 -1.06 -7.53 -6.94
N VAL A 98 -2.11 -6.87 -7.43
CA VAL A 98 -2.42 -6.81 -8.87
C VAL A 98 -1.30 -6.10 -9.63
N MET A 99 -0.79 -5.00 -9.09
CA MET A 99 0.36 -4.30 -9.66
C MET A 99 1.62 -5.16 -9.69
N ASN A 100 1.91 -5.87 -8.60
CA ASN A 100 3.05 -6.77 -8.52
C ASN A 100 2.92 -7.86 -9.59
N LEU A 101 1.75 -8.51 -9.70
CA LEU A 101 1.44 -9.55 -10.71
C LEU A 101 1.55 -9.03 -12.16
N SER A 102 1.12 -7.81 -12.44
CA SER A 102 1.25 -7.22 -13.78
C SER A 102 2.71 -7.06 -14.20
N SER A 103 3.63 -6.80 -13.25
CA SER A 103 5.07 -6.78 -13.53
C SER A 103 5.65 -8.16 -13.82
N TYR A 104 5.07 -9.25 -13.29
CA TYR A 104 5.49 -10.63 -13.64
C TYR A 104 5.22 -10.95 -15.11
N ALA A 105 4.12 -10.43 -15.68
CA ALA A 105 3.79 -10.67 -17.08
C ALA A 105 4.78 -10.00 -18.06
N GLN A 106 5.60 -9.05 -17.59
CA GLN A 106 6.61 -8.37 -18.38
C GLN A 106 8.02 -8.98 -18.22
N THR A 107 8.27 -9.78 -17.18
CA THR A 107 9.55 -10.47 -16.98
C THR A 107 9.55 -11.81 -17.72
N PRO A 108 10.45 -12.04 -18.70
CA PRO A 108 10.61 -13.35 -19.30
C PRO A 108 10.89 -14.40 -18.22
N MET A 109 10.28 -15.57 -18.41
CA MET A 109 10.10 -16.67 -17.46
C MET A 109 11.39 -17.44 -17.12
N GLU A 110 12.51 -16.74 -16.92
CA GLU A 110 13.87 -17.33 -16.83
C GLU A 110 14.59 -17.04 -15.50
N ALA A 111 13.88 -16.56 -14.48
CA ALA A 111 14.51 -16.26 -13.18
C ALA A 111 13.85 -17.02 -12.02
N TYR A 112 14.07 -18.34 -11.97
CA TYR A 112 14.06 -19.05 -10.70
C TYR A 112 15.15 -20.14 -10.69
N PRO A 113 16.17 -20.05 -9.82
CA PRO A 113 16.99 -21.20 -9.50
C PRO A 113 16.17 -22.16 -8.63
N LYS A 114 16.25 -23.45 -8.97
CA LYS A 114 15.64 -24.57 -8.25
C LYS A 114 16.11 -24.66 -6.79
#